data_AF-A0AAV3RZL0-F1
#
_entry.id   AF-A0AAV3RZL0-F1
#
_cell.length_a   1.000
_cell.length_b   1.000
_cell.length_c   1.000
_cell.angle_alpha   90.00
_cell.angle_beta   90.00
_cell.angle_gamma   90.00
#
_symmetry.space_group_name_H-M   'P 1'
#
loop_
_entity.id
_entity.type
_entity.pdbx_description
1 polymer ?
#
loop_
_entity_poly.entity_id
_entity_poly.type
_entity_poly.pdbx_seq_one_letter_code
_entity_poly.pdbx_strand_id
1 'polypeptide(L)'
;MIRSSPLRPSVCPPRCNLHSRSNSYVPKLEPFSRSKFDRLTKDPPLIQKAENELADYCSTLEGDAGYSCWRAYFQLKDLQIETPREDVERLILQAGGIKSLIGCLHGIAGMHKGRKEAEKVLNCNSIATKPCPVPDGLPKSREEMEEEEEARMPDSPFTRLLRTKGSSPAWYSPVPDHA
;
A
#
# COMPACT_ATOMS: atom_id res chain seq x y z
N MET A 1 52.75 -58.69 34.28
CA MET A 1 51.31 -58.57 34.58
C MET A 1 50.74 -57.45 33.72
N ILE A 2 50.08 -57.80 32.62
CA ILE A 2 49.56 -56.85 31.63
C ILE A 2 48.06 -56.67 31.91
N ARG A 3 47.62 -55.43 32.18
CA ARG A 3 46.20 -55.09 32.32
C ARG A 3 45.74 -54.38 31.04
N SER A 4 44.84 -55.02 30.32
CA SER A 4 44.22 -54.53 29.09
C SER A 4 43.10 -53.52 29.36
N SER A 5 43.06 -52.46 28.55
CA SER A 5 41.98 -51.47 28.51
C SER A 5 40.77 -51.98 27.70
N PRO A 6 39.51 -51.62 28.05
CA PRO A 6 38.35 -51.97 27.24
C PRO A 6 38.09 -50.93 26.13
N LEU A 7 37.94 -51.40 24.89
CA LEU A 7 37.49 -50.63 23.73
C LEU A 7 35.95 -50.66 23.64
N ARG A 8 35.36 -49.52 23.29
CA ARG A 8 33.91 -49.28 23.14
C ARG A 8 33.31 -50.08 21.98
N PRO A 9 32.05 -50.55 22.06
CA PRO A 9 31.36 -51.13 20.92
C PRO A 9 30.84 -50.07 19.95
N SER A 10 31.15 -50.23 18.66
CA SER A 10 30.57 -49.48 17.55
C SER A 10 29.18 -50.01 17.22
N VAL A 11 28.18 -49.13 17.20
CA VAL A 11 26.82 -49.44 16.76
C VAL A 11 26.79 -49.50 15.23
N CYS A 12 26.50 -50.68 14.66
CA CYS A 12 26.17 -50.85 13.25
C CYS A 12 24.67 -50.61 13.02
N PRO A 13 24.24 -49.88 11.98
CA PRO A 13 22.83 -49.81 11.62
C PRO A 13 22.35 -51.14 10.98
N PRO A 14 21.08 -51.51 11.14
CA PRO A 14 20.54 -52.75 10.59
C PRO A 14 20.46 -52.66 9.06
N ARG A 15 21.09 -53.65 8.41
CA ARG A 15 21.04 -53.86 6.96
C ARG A 15 19.74 -54.62 6.66
N CYS A 16 18.71 -53.92 6.19
CA CYS A 16 17.47 -54.55 5.75
C CYS A 16 17.69 -55.24 4.39
N ASN A 17 17.98 -56.54 4.42
CA ASN A 17 17.84 -57.42 3.26
C ASN A 17 16.36 -57.81 3.14
N LEU A 18 15.64 -57.23 2.19
CA LEU A 18 14.36 -57.77 1.74
C LEU A 18 14.42 -58.01 0.22
N HIS A 19 14.89 -59.20 -0.14
CA HIS A 19 14.67 -59.77 -1.47
C HIS A 19 13.26 -60.37 -1.47
N SER A 20 12.27 -59.60 -1.93
CA SER A 20 11.02 -60.18 -2.44
C SER A 20 10.92 -59.87 -3.93
N ARG A 21 11.10 -60.92 -4.73
CA ARG A 21 10.90 -60.90 -6.18
C ARG A 21 9.40 -60.94 -6.45
N SER A 22 8.78 -59.78 -6.62
CA SER A 22 7.54 -59.63 -7.39
C SER A 22 7.73 -58.47 -8.36
N ASN A 23 7.62 -58.77 -9.65
CA ASN A 23 7.84 -57.87 -10.77
C ASN A 23 6.62 -56.92 -10.92
N SER A 24 6.36 -56.10 -9.90
CA SER A 24 5.45 -54.97 -10.00
C SER A 24 6.24 -53.82 -10.61
N TYR A 25 5.89 -53.43 -11.84
CA TYR A 25 6.37 -52.21 -12.48
C TYR A 25 6.07 -51.03 -11.56
N VAL A 26 7.05 -50.63 -10.74
CA VAL A 26 7.01 -49.41 -9.95
C VAL A 26 7.13 -48.28 -10.96
N PRO A 27 6.10 -47.44 -11.16
CA PRO A 27 6.22 -46.28 -12.02
C PRO A 27 7.40 -45.46 -11.49
N LYS A 28 8.40 -45.21 -12.33
CA LYS A 28 9.55 -44.39 -11.97
C LYS A 28 9.02 -42.98 -11.71
N LEU A 29 8.71 -42.69 -10.45
CA LEU A 29 8.39 -41.34 -10.03
C LEU A 29 9.64 -40.50 -10.24
N GLU A 30 9.45 -39.35 -10.86
CA GLU A 30 10.49 -38.32 -10.96
C GLU A 30 11.13 -38.12 -9.57
N PRO A 31 12.47 -38.00 -9.47
CA PRO A 31 13.15 -37.78 -8.21
C PRO A 31 12.49 -36.66 -7.41
N PHE A 32 12.22 -36.88 -6.11
CA PHE A 32 11.71 -35.85 -5.21
C PHE A 32 12.61 -34.60 -5.14
N SER A 33 13.85 -34.71 -5.62
CA SER A 33 14.75 -33.60 -5.89
C SER A 33 14.37 -32.89 -7.21
N ARG A 34 13.20 -32.26 -7.25
CA ARG A 34 13.00 -31.15 -8.19
C ARG A 34 14.03 -30.08 -7.89
N SER A 35 14.78 -29.65 -8.89
CA SER A 35 15.71 -28.53 -8.74
C SER A 35 14.91 -27.29 -8.29
N LYS A 36 15.51 -26.42 -7.47
CA LYS A 36 14.85 -25.17 -7.03
C LYS A 36 14.33 -24.35 -8.22
N PHE A 37 14.94 -24.51 -9.39
CA PHE A 37 14.56 -23.88 -10.65
C PHE A 37 13.29 -24.48 -11.29
N ASP A 38 13.00 -25.78 -11.15
CA ASP A 38 11.78 -26.41 -11.70
C ASP A 38 10.50 -26.03 -10.92
N ARG A 39 10.64 -25.52 -9.69
CA ARG A 39 9.55 -24.90 -8.93
C ARG A 39 9.31 -23.46 -9.40
N LEU A 40 10.39 -22.72 -9.66
CA LEU A 40 10.35 -21.33 -10.12
C LEU A 40 9.68 -21.15 -11.49
N THR A 41 9.71 -22.16 -12.37
CA THR A 41 9.13 -22.09 -13.72
C THR A 41 7.65 -22.47 -13.80
N LYS A 42 7.08 -23.08 -12.75
CA LYS A 42 5.67 -23.53 -12.72
C LYS A 42 4.78 -22.74 -11.77
N ASP A 43 5.36 -22.11 -10.76
CA ASP A 43 4.59 -21.26 -9.88
C ASP A 43 4.24 -19.96 -10.61
N PRO A 44 2.96 -19.53 -10.63
CA PRO A 44 2.60 -18.21 -11.12
C PRO A 44 3.46 -17.18 -10.37
N PRO A 45 3.86 -16.07 -11.01
CA PRO A 45 4.71 -15.07 -10.37
C PRO A 45 4.12 -14.70 -9.02
N LEU A 46 4.94 -14.75 -7.96
CA LEU A 46 4.49 -14.61 -6.56
C LEU A 46 3.57 -13.40 -6.35
N ILE A 47 3.81 -12.34 -7.12
CA ILE A 47 3.00 -11.13 -7.15
C ILE A 47 1.56 -11.41 -7.61
N GLN A 48 1.35 -12.11 -8.73
CA GLN A 48 -0.01 -12.44 -9.21
C GLN A 48 -0.76 -13.32 -8.21
N LYS A 49 -0.06 -14.23 -7.53
CA LYS A 49 -0.68 -15.04 -6.48
C LYS A 49 -1.14 -14.16 -5.31
N ALA A 50 -0.27 -13.27 -4.84
CA ALA A 50 -0.61 -12.33 -3.76
C ALA A 50 -1.76 -11.39 -4.16
N GLU A 51 -1.82 -10.95 -5.42
CA GLU A 51 -2.91 -10.12 -5.95
C GLU A 51 -4.25 -10.85 -5.93
N ASN A 52 -4.28 -12.09 -6.42
CA ASN A 52 -5.50 -12.91 -6.40
C ASN A 52 -5.95 -13.19 -4.97
N GLU A 53 -5.02 -13.57 -4.09
CA GLU A 53 -5.31 -13.78 -2.67
C GLU A 53 -5.81 -12.51 -1.98
N LEU A 54 -5.26 -11.33 -2.30
CA LEU A 54 -5.76 -10.06 -1.81
C LEU A 54 -7.18 -9.80 -2.31
N ALA A 55 -7.43 -9.98 -3.61
CA ALA A 55 -8.74 -9.74 -4.21
C ALA A 55 -9.82 -10.65 -3.60
N ASP A 56 -9.51 -11.93 -3.44
CA ASP A 56 -10.36 -12.90 -2.77
C ASP A 56 -10.64 -12.46 -1.32
N TYR A 57 -9.60 -12.08 -0.57
CA TYR A 57 -9.79 -11.60 0.80
C TYR A 57 -10.60 -10.31 0.88
N CYS A 58 -10.33 -9.32 0.02
CA CYS A 58 -11.08 -8.06 0.00
C CYS A 58 -12.55 -8.28 -0.38
N SER A 59 -12.87 -9.30 -1.17
CA SER A 59 -14.26 -9.66 -1.51
C SER A 59 -15.07 -10.20 -0.32
N THR A 60 -14.38 -10.74 0.70
CA THR A 60 -15.03 -11.24 1.92
C THR A 60 -15.28 -10.16 2.98
N LEU A 61 -14.73 -8.95 2.78
CA LEU A 61 -14.82 -7.85 3.73
C LEU A 61 -15.81 -6.79 3.24
N GLU A 62 -16.63 -6.26 4.15
CA GLU A 62 -17.55 -5.16 3.88
C GLU A 62 -17.18 -3.89 4.68
N GLY A 63 -17.66 -2.73 4.20
CA GLY A 63 -17.45 -1.43 4.85
C GLY A 63 -16.01 -0.89 4.75
N ASP A 64 -15.58 -0.16 5.77
CA ASP A 64 -14.27 0.52 5.80
C ASP A 64 -13.09 -0.44 5.70
N ALA A 65 -13.25 -1.66 6.24
CA ALA A 65 -12.24 -2.71 6.15
C ALA A 65 -12.06 -3.18 4.70
N GLY A 66 -13.16 -3.33 3.95
CA GLY A 66 -13.14 -3.65 2.53
C GLY A 66 -12.50 -2.53 1.71
N TYR A 67 -12.88 -1.27 1.96
CA TYR A 67 -12.27 -0.11 1.30
C TYR A 67 -10.75 -0.04 1.52
N SER A 68 -10.31 -0.20 2.78
CA SER A 68 -8.89 -0.24 3.13
C SER A 68 -8.14 -1.39 2.45
N CYS A 69 -8.77 -2.56 2.33
CA CYS A 69 -8.21 -3.72 1.64
C CYS A 69 -8.00 -3.46 0.14
N TRP A 70 -9.04 -2.99 -0.55
CA TRP A 70 -8.96 -2.63 -1.97
C TRP A 70 -7.95 -1.50 -2.23
N ARG A 71 -7.83 -0.56 -1.30
CA ARG A 71 -6.81 0.49 -1.37
C ARG A 71 -5.39 -0.10 -1.29
N ALA A 72 -5.16 -1.08 -0.43
CA ALA A 72 -3.87 -1.79 -0.39
C ALA A 72 -3.61 -2.58 -1.69
N TYR A 73 -4.63 -3.16 -2.31
CA TYR A 73 -4.49 -3.81 -3.62
C TYR A 73 -3.94 -2.85 -4.69
N PHE A 74 -4.48 -1.63 -4.77
CA PHE A 74 -3.96 -0.63 -5.70
C PHE A 74 -2.55 -0.17 -5.34
N GLN A 75 -2.24 0.00 -4.06
CA GLN A 75 -0.88 0.33 -3.61
C GLN A 75 0.15 -0.74 -4.01
N LEU A 76 -0.22 -2.03 -3.99
CA LEU A 76 0.64 -3.11 -4.45
C LEU A 76 0.92 -3.00 -5.97
N LYS A 77 -0.09 -2.65 -6.76
CA LYS A 77 0.06 -2.39 -8.21
C LYS A 77 0.94 -1.18 -8.48
N ASP A 78 0.76 -0.10 -7.72
CA ASP A 78 1.58 1.10 -7.84
C ASP A 78 3.05 0.79 -7.49
N LEU A 79 3.28 0.02 -6.42
CA LEU A 79 4.63 -0.42 -6.04
C LEU A 79 5.28 -1.30 -7.11
N GLN A 80 4.51 -2.14 -7.81
CA GLN A 80 5.02 -2.93 -8.93
C GLN A 80 5.50 -2.05 -10.11
N ILE A 81 4.96 -0.84 -10.24
CA ILE A 81 5.38 0.14 -11.26
C ILE A 81 6.57 0.95 -10.77
N GLU A 82 6.58 1.38 -9.50
CA GLU A 82 7.63 2.23 -8.93
C GLU A 82 8.93 1.45 -8.57
N THR A 83 8.84 0.16 -8.28
CA THR A 83 9.96 -0.65 -7.75
C THR A 83 10.22 -1.91 -8.60
N PRO A 84 11.45 -2.47 -8.58
CA PRO A 84 11.74 -3.71 -9.30
C PRO A 84 10.97 -4.89 -8.69
N ARG A 85 10.61 -5.86 -9.54
CA ARG A 85 9.77 -7.02 -9.16
C ARG A 85 10.34 -7.82 -7.97
N GLU A 86 11.66 -7.90 -7.88
CA GLU A 86 12.38 -8.60 -6.81
C GLU A 86 12.12 -8.01 -5.42
N ASP A 87 11.97 -6.68 -5.32
CA ASP A 87 11.69 -6.00 -4.05
C ASP A 87 10.26 -6.26 -3.58
N VAL A 88 9.32 -6.25 -4.53
CA VAL A 88 7.90 -6.56 -4.27
C VAL A 88 7.75 -8.01 -3.81
N GLU A 89 8.45 -8.95 -4.43
CA GLU A 89 8.44 -10.36 -4.01
C GLU A 89 9.03 -10.55 -2.61
N ARG A 90 10.12 -9.86 -2.28
CA ARG A 90 10.70 -9.87 -0.93
C ARG A 90 9.72 -9.32 0.11
N LEU A 91 8.99 -8.25 -0.22
CA LEU A 91 7.95 -7.69 0.66
C LEU A 91 6.83 -8.70 0.92
N ILE A 92 6.36 -9.38 -0.12
CA ILE A 92 5.30 -10.41 0.00
C ILE A 92 5.78 -11.56 0.91
N LEU A 93 7.02 -12.02 0.72
CA LEU A 93 7.61 -13.08 1.55
C LEU A 93 7.81 -12.63 3.01
N GLN A 94 8.22 -11.39 3.23
CA GLN A 94 8.44 -10.84 4.57
C GLN A 94 7.11 -10.64 5.32
N ALA A 95 6.05 -10.24 4.63
CA ALA A 95 4.74 -10.03 5.23
C ALA A 95 4.11 -11.34 5.72
N GLY A 96 4.39 -12.47 5.06
CA GLY A 96 3.99 -13.81 5.53
C GLY A 96 2.47 -14.06 5.62
N GLY A 97 1.63 -13.12 5.19
CA GLY A 97 0.17 -13.24 5.20
C GLY A 97 -0.55 -11.97 4.74
N ILE A 98 -1.78 -12.13 4.22
CA ILE A 98 -2.55 -11.07 3.54
C ILE A 98 -2.88 -9.89 4.46
N LYS A 99 -3.32 -10.16 5.70
CA LYS A 99 -3.64 -9.09 6.67
C LYS A 99 -2.42 -8.25 7.03
N SER A 100 -1.26 -8.90 7.20
CA SER A 100 0.00 -8.21 7.45
C SER A 100 0.46 -7.44 6.22
N LEU A 101 0.31 -8.03 5.03
CA LEU A 101 0.64 -7.41 3.76
C LEU A 101 -0.16 -6.11 3.53
N ILE A 102 -1.47 -6.11 3.80
CA ILE A 102 -2.32 -4.91 3.73
C ILE A 102 -1.77 -3.80 4.64
N GLY A 103 -1.39 -4.13 5.88
CA GLY A 103 -0.79 -3.17 6.81
C GLY A 103 0.56 -2.65 6.32
N CYS A 104 1.43 -3.52 5.81
CA CYS A 104 2.72 -3.14 5.24
C CYS A 104 2.55 -2.19 4.05
N LEU A 105 1.60 -2.47 3.15
CA LEU A 105 1.32 -1.65 1.97
C LEU A 105 0.86 -0.24 2.36
N HIS A 106 -0.08 -0.13 3.31
CA HIS A 106 -0.49 1.18 3.83
C HIS A 106 0.66 1.93 4.51
N GLY A 107 1.52 1.22 5.25
CA GLY A 107 2.71 1.80 5.86
C GLY A 107 3.67 2.39 4.81
N ILE A 108 3.99 1.61 3.77
CA ILE A 108 4.89 2.05 2.69
C ILE A 108 4.28 3.22 1.91
N ALA A 109 2.99 3.16 1.59
CA ALA A 109 2.28 4.26 0.93
C ALA A 109 2.27 5.54 1.78
N GLY A 110 2.10 5.41 3.11
CA GLY A 110 2.21 6.51 4.05
C GLY A 110 3.61 7.13 4.06
N MET A 111 4.65 6.30 4.03
CA MET A 111 6.05 6.76 3.96
C MET A 111 6.38 7.45 2.63
N HIS A 112 5.88 6.94 1.50
CA HIS A 112 6.03 7.58 0.18
C HIS A 112 5.34 8.94 0.12
N LYS A 113 4.14 9.06 0.69
CA LYS A 113 3.42 10.34 0.78
C LYS A 113 4.17 11.35 1.66
N GLY A 114 4.65 10.93 2.83
CA GLY A 114 5.42 11.80 3.73
C GLY A 114 6.74 12.29 3.13
N ARG A 115 7.43 11.44 2.34
CA ARG A 115 8.65 11.86 1.60
C ARG A 115 8.33 12.84 0.48
N LYS A 116 7.28 12.61 -0.33
CA LYS A 116 6.83 13.54 -1.38
C LYS A 116 6.41 14.89 -0.79
N GLU A 117 5.75 14.92 0.37
CA GLU A 117 5.40 16.16 1.05
C GLU A 117 6.64 16.89 1.62
N ALA A 118 7.61 16.17 2.20
CA ALA A 118 8.87 16.75 2.66
C ALA A 118 9.71 17.37 1.52
N GLU A 119 9.75 16.72 0.34
CA GLU A 119 10.38 17.29 -0.86
C GLU A 119 9.62 18.51 -1.39
N LYS A 120 8.29 18.52 -1.29
CA LYS A 120 7.45 19.66 -1.70
C LYS A 120 7.59 20.86 -0.74
N VAL A 121 7.80 20.63 0.55
CA VAL A 121 8.03 21.67 1.56
C VAL A 121 9.39 22.35 1.36
N LEU A 122 10.41 21.63 0.87
CA LEU A 122 11.71 22.24 0.52
C LEU A 122 11.65 23.17 -0.70
N ASN A 123 10.58 23.11 -1.51
CA ASN A 123 10.37 23.98 -2.67
C ASN A 123 9.40 25.15 -2.39
N CYS A 124 9.02 25.37 -1.13
CA CYS A 124 8.14 26.47 -0.73
C CYS A 124 8.81 27.34 0.35
N ASN A 125 9.93 27.98 -0.01
CA ASN A 125 10.48 29.08 0.78
C ASN A 125 10.20 30.40 0.06
N SER A 126 8.95 30.86 0.09
CA SER A 126 8.68 32.29 0.06
C SER A 126 7.38 32.62 0.81
N ILE A 127 7.60 33.36 1.90
CA ILE A 127 6.66 34.27 2.57
C ILE A 127 5.65 33.61 3.51
N ALA A 128 5.95 33.82 4.80
CA ALA A 128 5.10 33.52 5.94
C ALA A 128 3.82 34.35 5.95
N THR A 129 2.66 33.72 6.17
CA THR A 129 1.56 34.23 7.00
C THR A 129 0.55 33.10 7.28
N LYS A 130 0.29 32.85 8.58
CA LYS A 130 -0.87 32.20 9.26
C LYS A 130 -1.47 30.88 8.69
N PRO A 131 -1.72 29.85 9.54
CA PRO A 131 -2.44 28.65 9.14
C PRO A 131 -3.97 28.89 9.21
N CYS A 132 -4.50 29.67 8.28
CA CYS A 132 -5.91 29.53 7.95
C CYS A 132 -6.00 28.53 6.79
N PRO A 133 -6.82 27.47 6.86
CA PRO A 133 -7.11 26.67 5.69
C PRO A 133 -7.69 27.59 4.62
N VAL A 134 -6.99 27.75 3.51
CA VAL A 134 -7.56 28.36 2.32
C VAL A 134 -8.66 27.41 1.88
N PRO A 135 -9.94 27.83 1.80
CA PRO A 135 -10.98 26.96 1.27
C PRO A 135 -10.56 26.54 -0.14
N ASP A 136 -10.68 25.26 -0.47
CA ASP A 136 -10.31 24.63 -1.75
C ASP A 136 -11.10 25.15 -2.98
N GLY A 137 -11.67 26.35 -2.89
CA GLY A 137 -12.28 27.03 -4.02
C GLY A 137 -11.20 27.44 -5.00
N LEU A 138 -11.18 26.78 -6.16
CA LEU A 138 -10.56 27.33 -7.36
C LEU A 138 -11.02 28.79 -7.50
N PRO A 139 -10.13 29.76 -7.81
CA PRO A 139 -10.58 31.13 -8.06
C PRO A 139 -11.66 31.08 -9.13
N LYS A 140 -12.81 31.69 -8.85
CA LYS A 140 -13.98 31.67 -9.74
C LYS A 140 -13.52 31.98 -11.15
N SER A 141 -13.91 31.13 -12.09
CA SER A 141 -13.65 31.39 -13.50
C SER A 141 -14.39 32.67 -13.91
N ARG A 142 -13.92 33.32 -14.97
CA ARG A 142 -14.55 34.56 -15.48
C ARG A 142 -16.01 34.33 -15.85
N GLU A 143 -16.31 33.16 -16.42
CA GLU A 143 -17.65 32.73 -16.81
C GLU A 143 -18.59 32.62 -15.59
N GLU A 144 -18.15 31.97 -14.51
CA GLU A 144 -18.94 31.87 -13.26
C GLU A 144 -19.20 33.23 -12.59
N MET A 145 -18.31 34.20 -12.78
CA MET A 145 -18.48 35.54 -12.22
C MET A 145 -19.55 36.35 -12.98
N GLU A 146 -19.59 36.18 -14.30
CA GLU A 146 -20.58 36.84 -15.18
C GLU A 146 -21.97 36.22 -14.97
N GLU A 147 -22.08 34.89 -14.82
CA GLU A 147 -23.34 34.20 -14.51
C GLU A 147 -23.93 34.57 -13.15
N GLU A 148 -23.10 34.76 -12.11
CA GLU A 148 -23.57 35.20 -10.79
C GLU A 148 -24.08 36.65 -10.80
N GLU A 149 -23.53 37.50 -11.67
CA GLU A 149 -24.01 38.88 -11.88
C GLU A 149 -25.33 38.89 -12.65
N GLU A 150 -25.47 38.06 -13.68
CA GLU A 150 -26.66 37.98 -14.53
C GLU A 150 -27.84 37.26 -13.85
N ALA A 151 -27.56 36.27 -13.00
CA ALA A 151 -28.58 35.61 -12.19
C ALA A 151 -29.08 36.46 -11.01
N ARG A 152 -28.55 37.68 -10.83
CA ARG A 152 -28.88 38.53 -9.69
C ARG A 152 -30.20 39.25 -9.91
N MET A 153 -31.02 39.32 -8.85
CA MET A 153 -32.21 40.16 -8.85
C MET A 153 -31.85 41.64 -9.05
N PRO A 154 -32.70 42.41 -9.77
CA PRO A 154 -32.43 43.82 -10.05
C PRO A 154 -32.26 44.62 -8.75
N ASP A 155 -31.13 45.31 -8.64
CA ASP A 155 -30.77 46.06 -7.46
C ASP A 155 -31.31 47.50 -7.47
N SER A 156 -31.77 47.96 -6.31
CA SER A 156 -32.02 49.38 -6.05
C SER A 156 -30.69 50.15 -5.89
N PRO A 157 -30.64 51.47 -6.12
CA PRO A 157 -29.43 52.27 -5.92
C PRO A 157 -28.88 52.18 -4.48
N PHE A 158 -29.75 51.97 -3.49
CA PHE A 158 -29.36 51.83 -2.08
C PHE A 158 -28.69 50.48 -1.80
N THR A 159 -29.24 49.37 -2.32
CA THR A 159 -28.65 48.04 -2.13
C THR A 159 -27.31 47.90 -2.85
N ARG A 160 -27.14 48.56 -4.01
CA ARG A 160 -25.85 48.63 -4.71
C ARG A 160 -24.78 49.32 -3.85
N LEU A 161 -25.10 50.43 -3.19
CA LEU A 161 -24.20 51.16 -2.30
C LEU A 161 -23.78 50.32 -1.07
N LEU A 162 -24.72 49.58 -0.47
CA LEU A 162 -24.41 48.72 0.67
C LEU A 162 -23.44 47.60 0.31
N ARG A 163 -23.51 47.05 -0.92
CA ARG A 163 -22.58 46.00 -1.35
C ARG A 163 -21.20 46.53 -1.74
N THR A 164 -21.12 47.68 -2.40
CA THR A 164 -19.82 48.30 -2.72
C THR A 164 -19.09 48.79 -1.48
N LYS A 165 -19.83 49.18 -0.43
CA LYS A 165 -19.27 49.69 0.83
C LYS A 165 -19.15 48.62 1.93
N GLY A 166 -19.82 47.48 1.76
CA GLY A 166 -19.72 46.31 2.62
C GLY A 166 -18.43 45.55 2.35
N SER A 167 -17.33 46.00 2.93
CA SER A 167 -16.00 45.39 2.74
C SER A 167 -15.89 43.97 3.31
N SER A 168 -16.83 43.54 4.15
CA SER A 168 -16.84 42.23 4.80
C SER A 168 -18.25 41.61 4.79
N PRO A 169 -18.36 40.28 4.65
CA PRO A 169 -19.62 39.57 4.82
C PRO A 169 -20.22 39.82 6.21
N ALA A 170 -21.55 39.76 6.34
CA ALA A 170 -22.25 40.00 7.60
C ALA A 170 -21.83 39.07 8.77
N TRP A 171 -21.21 37.93 8.47
CA TRP A 171 -20.70 36.97 9.44
C TRP A 171 -19.21 37.16 9.78
N TYR A 172 -18.50 38.06 9.11
CA TYR A 172 -17.09 38.32 9.34
C TYR A 172 -16.90 39.63 10.10
N SER A 173 -16.31 39.53 11.29
CA SER A 173 -15.85 40.69 12.06
C SER A 173 -14.32 40.67 12.11
N PRO A 174 -13.63 41.73 11.63
CA PRO A 174 -12.18 41.79 11.73
C PRO A 174 -11.76 41.84 13.21
N VAL A 175 -10.69 41.11 13.54
CA VAL A 175 -10.13 41.12 14.90
C VAL A 175 -9.62 42.53 15.21
N PRO A 176 -10.00 43.15 16.35
CA PRO A 176 -9.52 44.47 16.70
C PRO A 176 -8.00 44.47 16.93
N ASP A 177 -7.32 45.46 16.35
CA ASP A 177 -5.91 45.70 16.60
C ASP A 177 -5.73 46.22 18.04
N HIS A 178 -5.27 45.35 18.93
CA HIS A 178 -4.86 45.73 20.27
C HIS A 178 -3.42 46.26 20.20
N ALA A 179 -3.27 47.59 20.22
CA ALA A 179 -2.00 48.31 20.37
C ALA A 179 -1.63 48.52 21.85
#